data_AF-A0A372QQZ3-F1
#
_entry.id   AF-A0A372QQZ3-F1
#
_cell.length_a   1.000
_cell.length_b   1.000
_cell.length_c   1.000
_cell.angle_alpha   90.00
_cell.angle_beta   90.00
_cell.angle_gamma   90.00
#
_symmetry.space_group_name_H-M   'P 1'
#
loop_
_entity.id
_entity.type
_entity.pdbx_description
1 polymer ?
#
loop_
_entity_poly.entity_id
_entity_poly.type
_entity_poly.pdbx_seq_one_letter_code
_entity_poly.pdbx_strand_id
1 'polypeptide(L)'
;MNYFFSSNTKSVPSNICYHIEGFINCSYFSAAVELGYKLKDPSFNENADTRIQVSVDAHKKETWSDKIKDLHSLIPKSKNHTSSPLIYEGCSPGKYEFIGGYSEFVKLVRARHKLNMQNDIKEGGRECVGDVCKI
;
A
#
# COMPACT_ATOMS: atom_id res chain seq x y z
N MET A 1 45.02 -16.17 -22.67
CA MET A 1 43.88 -15.32 -23.11
C MET A 1 43.06 -15.00 -21.87
N ASN A 2 43.14 -13.77 -21.37
CA ASN A 2 42.42 -13.32 -20.18
C ASN A 2 41.12 -12.66 -20.61
N TYR A 3 39.98 -13.29 -20.33
CA TYR A 3 38.68 -12.67 -20.51
C TYR A 3 38.30 -11.96 -19.22
N PHE A 4 38.47 -10.63 -19.21
CA PHE A 4 37.92 -9.75 -18.20
C PHE A 4 36.41 -9.62 -18.45
N PHE A 5 35.59 -10.27 -17.63
CA PHE A 5 34.16 -9.97 -17.57
C PHE A 5 33.97 -8.75 -16.66
N SER A 6 33.87 -7.57 -17.28
CA SER A 6 33.41 -6.35 -16.62
C SER A 6 31.89 -6.42 -16.49
N SER A 7 31.41 -7.01 -15.39
CA SER A 7 29.99 -7.03 -15.05
C SER A 7 29.55 -5.66 -14.56
N ASN A 8 29.22 -4.79 -15.52
CA ASN A 8 28.51 -3.55 -15.27
C ASN A 8 27.06 -3.91 -14.92
N THR A 9 26.82 -4.26 -13.64
CA THR A 9 25.49 -4.57 -13.13
C THR A 9 24.70 -3.26 -13.04
N LYS A 10 24.10 -2.83 -14.16
CA LYS A 10 22.90 -2.00 -14.12
C LYS A 10 21.87 -2.80 -13.33
N SER A 11 21.62 -2.42 -12.08
CA SER A 11 20.58 -3.02 -11.25
C SER A 11 19.28 -2.91 -12.01
N VAL A 12 18.70 -4.04 -12.40
CA VAL A 12 17.33 -4.08 -12.91
C VAL A 12 16.47 -3.45 -11.81
N PRO A 13 15.72 -2.39 -12.10
CA PRO A 13 14.94 -1.74 -11.07
C PRO A 13 13.88 -2.69 -10.53
N SER A 14 13.90 -2.92 -9.22
CA SER A 14 13.05 -3.89 -8.52
C SER A 14 11.57 -3.52 -8.64
N ASN A 15 10.71 -4.51 -8.90
CA ASN A 15 9.26 -4.34 -8.82
C ASN A 15 8.84 -3.92 -7.40
N ILE A 16 7.86 -3.02 -7.31
CA ILE A 16 7.30 -2.56 -6.04
C ILE A 16 5.92 -3.19 -5.90
N CYS A 17 5.73 -4.07 -4.93
CA CYS A 17 4.45 -4.73 -4.69
C CYS A 17 3.87 -4.26 -3.37
N TYR A 18 2.75 -3.53 -3.43
CA TYR A 18 1.96 -3.15 -2.26
C TYR A 18 0.81 -4.12 -2.07
N HIS A 19 0.55 -4.49 -0.83
CA HIS A 19 -0.60 -5.29 -0.44
C HIS A 19 -1.43 -4.49 0.55
N ILE A 20 -2.73 -4.35 0.26
CA ILE A 20 -3.68 -3.60 1.06
C ILE A 20 -4.75 -4.56 1.53
N GLU A 21 -4.70 -4.91 2.82
CA GLU A 21 -5.70 -5.78 3.43
C GLU A 21 -6.55 -5.00 4.43
N GLY A 22 -7.86 -5.16 4.34
CA GLY A 22 -8.79 -4.45 5.20
C GLY A 22 -10.21 -4.98 5.06
N PHE A 23 -11.14 -4.40 5.80
CA PHE A 23 -12.54 -4.82 5.73
C PHE A 23 -13.43 -3.83 4.95
N ILE A 24 -14.47 -4.37 4.34
CA ILE A 24 -15.50 -3.63 3.59
C ILE A 24 -16.16 -2.60 4.50
N ASN A 25 -16.50 -1.42 3.96
CA ASN A 25 -17.08 -0.27 4.67
C ASN A 25 -16.10 0.45 5.64
N CYS A 26 -14.80 0.16 5.59
CA CYS A 26 -13.78 0.98 6.24
C CYS A 26 -13.35 2.12 5.30
N SER A 27 -13.57 3.38 5.69
CA SER A 27 -13.21 4.55 4.89
C SER A 27 -11.71 4.63 4.59
N TYR A 28 -10.86 4.31 5.57
CA TYR A 28 -9.41 4.27 5.41
C TYR A 28 -8.94 3.16 4.46
N PHE A 29 -9.64 2.02 4.43
CA PHE A 29 -9.34 0.95 3.48
C PHE A 29 -9.71 1.39 2.05
N SER A 30 -10.91 1.94 1.85
CA SER A 30 -11.33 2.46 0.54
C SER A 30 -10.36 3.52 0.02
N ALA A 31 -9.93 4.46 0.87
CA ALA A 31 -8.96 5.49 0.50
C ALA A 31 -7.58 4.91 0.17
N ALA A 32 -7.12 3.89 0.91
CA ALA A 32 -5.87 3.19 0.60
C ALA A 32 -5.91 2.52 -0.77
N VAL A 33 -7.01 1.83 -1.07
CA VAL A 33 -7.24 1.15 -2.35
C VAL A 33 -7.26 2.16 -3.50
N GLU A 34 -7.99 3.27 -3.35
CA GLU A 34 -8.02 4.34 -4.34
C GLU A 34 -6.62 4.91 -4.59
N LEU A 35 -5.87 5.20 -3.53
CA LEU A 35 -4.48 5.66 -3.64
C LEU A 35 -3.60 4.63 -4.38
N GLY A 36 -3.73 3.34 -4.03
CA GLY A 36 -3.02 2.26 -4.69
C GLY A 36 -3.26 2.22 -6.20
N TYR A 37 -4.52 2.34 -6.63
CA TYR A 37 -4.85 2.37 -8.06
C TYR A 37 -4.36 3.64 -8.75
N LYS A 38 -4.46 4.81 -8.09
CA LYS A 38 -3.92 6.07 -8.62
C LYS A 38 -2.41 6.00 -8.89
N LEU A 39 -1.64 5.23 -8.12
CA LEU A 39 -0.21 5.06 -8.37
C LEU A 39 0.12 4.37 -9.70
N LYS A 40 -0.82 3.56 -10.20
CA LYS A 40 -0.69 2.87 -11.50
C LYS A 40 -1.19 3.72 -12.66
N ASP A 41 -1.85 4.84 -12.37
CA ASP A 41 -2.44 5.70 -13.38
C ASP A 41 -1.40 6.71 -13.91
N PRO A 42 -1.02 6.64 -15.20
CA PRO A 42 -0.08 7.58 -15.81
C PRO A 42 -0.57 9.03 -15.84
N SER A 43 -1.87 9.29 -15.67
CA SER A 43 -2.41 10.64 -15.54
C SER A 43 -2.17 11.25 -14.15
N PHE A 44 -1.97 10.41 -13.13
CA PHE A 44 -1.77 10.84 -11.75
C PHE A 44 -0.29 10.93 -11.36
N ASN A 45 0.54 10.13 -12.02
CA ASN A 45 1.98 10.14 -11.86
C ASN A 45 2.62 10.22 -13.24
N GLU A 46 3.24 11.36 -13.58
CA GLU A 46 3.97 11.54 -14.85
C GLU A 46 5.12 10.50 -14.97
N ASN A 47 5.58 9.98 -13.84
CA ASN A 47 6.52 8.86 -13.74
C ASN A 47 5.81 7.56 -13.30
N ALA A 48 4.54 7.35 -13.68
CA ALA A 48 3.77 6.17 -13.29
C ALA A 48 4.59 4.93 -13.57
N ASP A 49 5.03 4.33 -12.48
CA ASP A 49 5.99 3.28 -12.53
C ASP A 49 5.22 2.00 -12.85
N THR A 50 5.32 1.55 -14.10
CA THR A 50 4.71 0.30 -14.58
C THR A 50 5.16 -0.94 -13.77
N ARG A 51 6.17 -0.78 -12.91
CA ARG A 51 6.66 -1.80 -11.98
C ARG A 51 5.88 -1.86 -10.66
N ILE A 52 4.95 -0.92 -10.42
CA ILE A 52 4.09 -0.92 -9.22
C ILE A 52 2.96 -1.93 -9.42
N GLN A 53 2.90 -2.90 -8.50
CA GLN A 53 1.81 -3.85 -8.37
C GLN A 53 1.07 -3.56 -7.06
N VAL A 54 -0.26 -3.60 -7.12
CA VAL A 54 -1.11 -3.40 -5.95
C VAL A 54 -2.07 -4.58 -5.87
N SER A 55 -1.99 -5.31 -4.77
CA SER A 55 -2.93 -6.39 -4.41
C SER A 55 -3.86 -5.86 -3.34
N VAL A 56 -5.15 -6.16 -3.49
CA VAL A 56 -6.19 -5.71 -2.56
C VAL A 56 -7.01 -6.91 -2.13
N ASP A 57 -7.04 -7.17 -0.83
CA ASP A 57 -7.87 -8.21 -0.23
C ASP A 57 -8.86 -7.57 0.73
N ALA A 58 -10.13 -7.58 0.30
CA ALA A 58 -11.25 -7.04 1.06
C ALA A 58 -11.94 -8.16 1.85
N HIS A 59 -12.06 -7.95 3.16
CA HIS A 59 -12.65 -8.90 4.08
C HIS A 59 -13.98 -8.38 4.65
N LYS A 60 -14.78 -9.28 5.23
CA LYS A 60 -15.90 -8.86 6.06
C LYS A 60 -15.38 -8.38 7.42
N LYS A 61 -16.02 -7.37 8.01
CA LYS A 61 -15.58 -6.80 9.30
C LYS A 61 -15.56 -7.84 10.40
N GLU A 62 -16.51 -8.77 10.39
CA GLU A 62 -16.66 -9.83 11.39
C GLU A 62 -15.48 -10.81 11.35
N THR A 63 -14.86 -11.00 10.19
CA THR A 63 -13.69 -11.88 10.00
C THR A 63 -12.35 -11.19 10.24
N TRP A 64 -12.34 -9.87 10.42
CA TRP A 64 -11.10 -9.09 10.51
C TRP A 64 -10.24 -9.49 11.71
N SER A 65 -10.86 -9.75 12.86
CA SER A 65 -10.17 -10.12 14.09
C SER A 65 -9.37 -11.41 13.98
N ASP A 66 -9.79 -12.34 13.11
CA ASP A 66 -9.03 -13.57 12.86
C ASP A 66 -8.00 -13.34 11.77
N LYS A 67 -8.40 -12.66 10.69
CA LYS A 67 -7.49 -12.33 9.58
C LYS A 67 -6.26 -11.53 10.03
N ILE A 68 -6.41 -10.58 10.95
CA ILE A 68 -5.28 -9.79 11.46
C ILE A 68 -4.25 -10.67 12.20
N LYS A 69 -4.70 -11.74 12.89
CA LYS A 69 -3.78 -12.68 13.56
C LYS A 69 -2.95 -13.47 12.55
N ASP A 70 -3.57 -13.89 11.45
CA ASP A 70 -2.88 -14.54 10.34
C ASP A 70 -1.85 -13.60 9.71
N LEU A 71 -2.22 -12.32 9.52
CA LEU A 71 -1.32 -11.30 9.00
C LEU A 71 -0.15 -10.99 9.94
N HIS A 72 -0.35 -11.01 11.26
CA HIS A 72 0.73 -10.87 12.23
C HIS A 72 1.72 -12.04 12.20
N SER A 73 1.23 -13.24 11.86
CA SER A 73 2.07 -14.43 11.70
C SER A 73 2.91 -14.34 10.43
N LEU A 74 2.30 -13.83 9.34
CA LEU A 74 2.97 -13.63 8.06
C LEU A 74 3.97 -12.46 8.09
N ILE A 75 3.66 -11.41 8.87
CA ILE A 75 4.40 -10.15 8.90
C ILE A 75 4.72 -9.80 10.35
N PRO A 76 5.77 -10.36 10.96
CA PRO A 76 6.01 -10.23 12.41
C PRO A 76 6.12 -8.79 12.93
N LYS A 77 6.52 -7.83 12.09
CA LYS A 77 6.61 -6.39 12.44
C LYS A 77 5.23 -5.71 12.58
N SER A 78 4.13 -6.34 12.15
CA SER A 78 2.79 -5.77 12.21
C SER A 78 2.02 -6.10 13.50
N LYS A 79 2.60 -6.85 14.44
CA LYS A 79 1.94 -7.36 15.67
C LYS A 79 1.18 -6.32 16.51
N ASN A 80 1.63 -5.07 16.49
CA ASN A 80 0.98 -3.99 17.25
C ASN A 80 -0.15 -3.29 16.48
N HIS A 81 -0.34 -3.61 15.20
CA HIS A 81 -1.33 -3.01 14.33
C HIS A 81 -2.61 -3.83 14.32
N THR A 82 -3.72 -3.25 14.76
CA THR A 82 -5.01 -3.96 14.89
C THR A 82 -6.11 -3.37 14.01
N SER A 83 -5.89 -2.18 13.46
CA SER A 83 -6.87 -1.44 12.67
C SER A 83 -6.83 -1.82 11.19
N SER A 84 -7.94 -1.58 10.48
CA SER A 84 -7.99 -1.63 9.03
C SER A 84 -7.69 -0.25 8.45
N PRO A 85 -6.94 -0.16 7.34
CA PRO A 85 -6.25 -1.25 6.64
C PRO A 85 -4.92 -1.64 7.33
N LEU A 86 -4.44 -2.85 7.08
CA LEU A 86 -3.04 -3.27 7.29
C LEU A 86 -2.35 -3.30 5.93
N ILE A 87 -1.32 -2.47 5.77
CA ILE A 87 -0.61 -2.29 4.50
C ILE A 87 0.84 -2.76 4.66
N TYR A 88 1.32 -3.48 3.66
CA TYR A 88 2.68 -4.02 3.62
C TYR A 88 3.22 -4.07 2.19
N GLU A 89 4.54 -4.19 2.05
CA GLU A 89 5.21 -4.34 0.75
C GLU A 89 6.02 -5.62 0.63
N GLY A 90 6.24 -6.06 -0.60
CA GLY A 90 7.08 -7.20 -0.95
C GLY A 90 6.45 -8.07 -2.04
N CYS A 91 7.22 -8.42 -3.07
CA CYS A 91 6.72 -9.21 -4.19
C CYS A 91 6.82 -10.73 -3.97
N SER A 92 7.38 -11.18 -2.85
CA SER A 92 7.60 -12.60 -2.58
C SER A 92 7.30 -12.93 -1.12
N PRO A 93 6.67 -14.09 -0.85
CA PRO A 93 6.45 -14.57 0.51
C PRO A 93 7.77 -14.60 1.32
N GLY A 94 7.69 -14.20 2.60
CA GLY A 94 8.86 -14.14 3.49
C GLY A 94 9.74 -12.90 3.31
N LYS A 95 9.48 -12.05 2.30
CA LYS A 95 10.13 -10.75 2.12
C LYS A 95 9.15 -9.59 2.34
N TYR A 96 8.12 -9.82 3.15
CA TYR A 96 7.13 -8.80 3.44
C TYR A 96 7.64 -7.82 4.50
N GLU A 97 7.48 -6.54 4.21
CA GLU A 97 7.78 -5.46 5.12
C GLU A 97 6.51 -4.69 5.47
N PHE A 98 6.26 -4.56 6.76
CA PHE A 98 5.11 -3.83 7.27
C PHE A 98 5.28 -2.33 7.03
N ILE A 99 4.25 -1.69 6.45
CA ILE A 99 4.22 -0.25 6.22
C ILE A 99 3.45 0.46 7.34
N GLY A 100 2.25 -0.02 7.66
CA GLY A 100 1.36 0.67 8.60
C GLY A 100 -0.11 0.60 8.20
N GLY A 101 -0.86 1.63 8.61
CA GLY A 101 -2.20 1.90 8.11
C GLY A 101 -2.18 2.88 6.94
N TYR A 102 -3.34 3.47 6.66
CA TYR A 102 -3.50 4.42 5.56
C TYR A 102 -2.57 5.64 5.68
N SER A 103 -2.44 6.23 6.87
CA SER A 103 -1.65 7.44 7.09
C SER A 103 -0.17 7.24 6.76
N GLU A 104 0.39 6.11 7.16
CA GLU A 104 1.77 5.71 6.90
C GLU A 104 1.98 5.42 5.42
N PHE A 105 0.99 4.78 4.78
CA PHE A 105 1.02 4.53 3.35
C PHE A 105 1.03 5.83 2.53
N VAL A 106 0.20 6.81 2.88
CA VAL A 106 0.21 8.14 2.23
C VAL A 106 1.58 8.81 2.37
N LYS A 107 2.16 8.82 3.57
CA LYS A 107 3.50 9.41 3.81
C LYS A 107 4.57 8.73 2.97
N LEU A 108 4.58 7.39 2.95
CA LEU A 108 5.52 6.60 2.16
C LEU A 108 5.37 6.89 0.67
N VAL A 109 4.14 6.90 0.18
CA VAL A 109 3.84 7.10 -1.24
C VAL A 109 4.24 8.51 -1.70
N ARG A 110 3.93 9.55 -0.92
CA ARG A 110 4.36 10.93 -1.19
C ARG A 110 5.88 11.03 -1.28
N ALA A 111 6.59 10.48 -0.29
CA ALA A 111 8.04 10.54 -0.24
C ALA A 111 8.71 9.74 -1.37
N ARG A 112 8.20 8.53 -1.65
CA ARG A 112 8.83 7.60 -2.60
C ARG A 112 8.53 7.94 -4.06
N HIS A 113 7.29 8.28 -4.37
CA HIS A 113 6.83 8.50 -5.74
C HIS A 113 6.84 9.97 -6.15
N LYS A 114 7.33 10.86 -5.26
CA LYS A 114 7.44 12.33 -5.49
C LYS A 114 6.14 12.94 -6.02
N LEU A 115 5.00 12.42 -5.57
CA LEU A 115 3.71 12.92 -6.00
C LEU A 115 3.53 14.34 -5.48
N ASN A 116 3.30 15.28 -6.40
CA ASN A 116 2.83 16.63 -6.06
C ASN A 116 1.34 16.53 -5.69
N MET A 117 1.05 15.95 -4.51
CA MET A 117 -0.32 15.76 -4.01
C MET A 117 -0.89 17.07 -3.44
N GLN A 118 -0.85 18.15 -4.23
CA GLN A 118 -1.16 19.48 -3.72
C GLN A 118 -2.65 19.70 -3.40
N ASN A 119 -3.59 18.88 -3.92
CA ASN A 119 -5.03 19.16 -3.71
C ASN A 119 -5.99 17.96 -3.44
N ASP A 120 -5.58 16.68 -3.54
CA ASP A 120 -6.58 15.58 -3.59
C ASP A 120 -6.65 14.63 -2.39
N ILE A 121 -5.81 14.79 -1.36
CA ILE A 121 -5.92 13.98 -0.15
C ILE A 121 -6.22 14.88 1.03
N LYS A 122 -7.50 14.94 1.41
CA LYS A 122 -7.91 15.39 2.74
C LYS A 122 -7.21 14.48 3.75
N GLU A 123 -6.19 14.99 4.43
CA GLU A 123 -5.68 14.41 5.67
C GLU A 123 -6.79 14.52 6.71
N GLY A 124 -7.62 13.51 6.76
CA GLY A 124 -8.83 13.50 7.55
C GLY A 124 -9.78 12.50 6.91
N GLY A 125 -9.85 11.29 7.48
CA GLY A 125 -10.98 10.42 7.21
C GLY A 125 -12.24 11.25 7.44
N ARG A 126 -13.16 11.27 6.47
CA ARG A 126 -14.48 11.82 6.72
C ARG A 126 -15.04 11.04 7.90
N GLU A 127 -15.12 11.68 9.04
CA GLU A 127 -16.00 11.26 10.12
C GLU A 127 -17.41 11.35 9.53
N CYS A 128 -17.93 10.24 8.99
CA CYS A 128 -19.34 10.16 8.66
C CYS A 128 -20.08 10.07 10.00
N VAL A 129 -20.56 11.22 10.48
CA VAL A 129 -21.51 11.31 11.58
C VAL A 129 -22.90 11.23 10.95
N GLY A 130 -23.52 10.05 11.00
CA GLY A 130 -24.84 9.78 10.41
C GLY A 130 -24.82 9.34 8.94
N ASP A 131 -25.90 8.67 8.52
CA ASP A 131 -26.08 7.91 7.26
C ASP A 131 -26.02 8.71 5.94
N VAL A 132 -25.37 9.88 5.90
CA VAL A 132 -25.27 10.65 4.66
C VAL A 132 -23.87 11.23 4.51
N CYS A 133 -23.03 10.56 3.72
CA CYS A 133 -21.79 11.16 3.21
C CYS A 133 -22.11 11.79 1.83
N LYS A 134 -22.24 13.13 1.74
CA LYS A 134 -22.41 13.83 0.46
C LYS A 134 -21.09 13.97 -0.29
N ILE A 135 -21.19 13.91 -1.63
CA ILE A 135 -20.10 14.03 -2.62
C ILE A 135 -19.48 15.43 -2.54
#